data_AF-Q3UXA4-F1
#
_entry.id   AF-Q3UXA4-F1
#
_cell.length_a   1.000
_cell.length_b   1.000
_cell.length_c   1.000
_cell.angle_alpha   90.00
_cell.angle_beta   90.00
_cell.angle_gamma   90.00
#
_symmetry.space_group_name_H-M   'P 1'
#
loop_
_entity.id
_entity.type
_entity.pdbx_description
1 polymer ?
#
loop_
_entity_poly.entity_id
_entity_poly.type
_entity_poly.pdbx_seq_one_letter_code
_entity_poly.pdbx_strand_id
1 'polypeptide(L)'
;MLTSYATPERSASLKALKKVVEKGEKILKLAEICRKFETEEEKVLPFYSSVLTPEEQEEAKLQNPEDITEDLAKIMMDYAGMENFWKRYNKVKLEVLSLQHRRLQLLDISSKLREMLKQYLDGISVSDEVLSHLNPLFVVNHRSNLPQLPPPSAQPVYNVIEAAHIASHIL
;
A
#
# COMPACT_ATOMS: atom_id res chain seq x y z
N MET A 1 19.75 51.92 40.34
CA MET A 1 20.53 50.78 39.80
C MET A 1 19.67 49.60 39.32
N LEU A 2 18.33 49.67 39.27
CA LEU A 2 17.48 48.53 38.87
C LEU A 2 16.97 48.56 37.41
N THR A 3 17.25 49.63 36.65
CA THR A 3 16.69 49.82 35.29
C THR A 3 17.57 49.29 34.15
N SER A 4 18.84 48.91 34.40
CA SER A 4 19.77 48.45 33.35
C SER A 4 19.74 46.95 33.08
N TYR A 5 19.22 46.12 33.99
CA TYR A 5 19.16 44.66 33.83
C TYR A 5 17.92 44.19 33.04
N ALA A 6 16.86 45.01 32.97
CA ALA A 6 15.62 44.65 32.30
C ALA A 6 15.72 44.67 30.75
N THR A 7 16.66 45.41 30.17
CA THR A 7 16.83 45.53 28.72
C THR A 7 17.48 44.32 28.03
N PRO A 8 18.55 43.69 28.56
CA PRO A 8 19.12 42.48 27.94
C PRO A 8 18.18 41.28 28.01
N GLU A 9 17.53 41.02 29.15
CA GLU A 9 16.56 39.92 29.32
C GLU A 9 15.34 40.08 28.40
N ARG A 10 14.83 41.32 28.26
CA ARG A 10 13.77 41.66 27.31
C ARG A 10 14.22 41.42 25.86
N SER A 11 15.45 41.81 25.51
CA SER A 11 15.98 41.63 24.15
C SER A 11 16.17 40.14 23.80
N ALA A 12 16.61 39.33 24.76
CA ALA A 12 16.75 37.89 24.61
C ALA A 12 15.38 37.21 24.44
N SER A 13 14.40 37.60 25.25
CA SER A 13 13.01 37.12 25.14
C SER A 13 12.38 37.48 23.79
N LEU A 14 12.59 38.71 23.31
CA LEU A 14 12.13 39.14 21.98
C LEU A 14 12.77 38.33 20.86
N LYS A 15 14.07 38.03 20.96
CA LYS A 15 14.77 37.20 19.98
C LYS A 15 14.26 35.76 19.99
N ALA A 16 13.96 35.19 21.16
CA ALA A 16 13.37 33.87 21.29
C ALA A 16 11.97 33.84 20.67
N LEU A 17 11.11 34.82 20.97
CA LEU A 17 9.77 34.90 20.41
C LEU A 17 9.77 35.04 18.89
N LYS A 18 10.68 35.87 18.33
CA LYS A 18 10.87 35.98 16.87
C LYS A 18 11.20 34.63 16.23
N LYS A 19 12.09 33.85 16.83
CA LYS A 19 12.41 32.49 16.34
C LYS A 19 11.20 31.56 16.36
N VAL A 20 10.33 31.67 17.38
CA VAL A 20 9.10 30.89 17.46
C VAL A 20 8.14 31.28 16.33
N VAL A 21 7.97 32.59 16.09
CA VAL A 21 7.16 33.11 14.98
C VAL A 21 7.69 32.60 13.63
N GLU A 22 8.99 32.72 13.38
CA GLU A 22 9.61 32.21 12.15
C GLU A 22 9.39 30.71 11.94
N LYS A 23 9.42 29.90 13.01
CA LYS A 23 9.10 28.47 12.95
C LYS A 23 7.62 28.24 12.63
N GLY A 24 6.72 28.98 13.28
CA GLY A 24 5.29 28.91 13.02
C GLY A 24 4.95 29.24 11.57
N GLU A 25 5.53 30.31 11.02
CA GLU A 25 5.35 30.68 9.62
C GLU A 25 5.82 29.60 8.65
N LYS A 26 6.95 28.95 8.93
CA LYS A 26 7.44 27.82 8.12
C LYS A 26 6.47 26.64 8.15
N ILE A 27 5.95 26.29 9.33
CA ILE A 27 4.97 25.21 9.48
C ILE A 27 3.70 25.54 8.68
N LEU A 28 3.20 26.77 8.76
CA LEU A 28 2.02 27.19 8.01
C LEU A 28 2.23 27.14 6.49
N LYS A 29 3.38 27.63 6.00
CA LYS A 29 3.73 27.55 4.58
C LYS A 29 3.83 26.11 4.09
N LEU A 30 4.44 25.22 4.88
CA LEU A 30 4.50 23.79 4.57
C LEU A 30 3.10 23.18 4.52
N ALA A 31 2.25 23.46 5.51
CA ALA A 31 0.87 22.98 5.55
C ALA A 31 0.07 23.45 4.32
N GLU A 32 0.24 24.70 3.89
CA GLU A 32 -0.41 25.23 2.69
C GLU A 32 0.05 24.52 1.40
N ILE A 33 1.36 24.23 1.28
CA ILE A 33 1.89 23.47 0.14
C ILE A 33 1.35 22.05 0.15
N CYS A 34 1.40 21.36 1.30
CA CYS A 34 0.87 20.00 1.45
C CYS A 34 -0.61 19.94 1.09
N ARG A 35 -1.40 20.95 1.49
CA ARG A 35 -2.84 21.03 1.20
C ARG A 35 -3.19 21.00 -0.28
N LYS A 36 -2.27 21.38 -1.18
CA LYS A 36 -2.47 21.29 -2.63
C LYS A 36 -2.50 19.85 -3.14
N PHE A 37 -1.89 18.92 -2.41
CA PHE A 37 -1.81 17.49 -2.76
C PHE A 37 -2.84 16.63 -2.04
N GLU A 38 -3.63 17.22 -1.15
CA GLU A 38 -4.73 16.54 -0.46
C GLU A 38 -5.93 16.41 -1.39
N THR A 39 -6.67 15.31 -1.25
CA THR A 39 -7.93 15.13 -1.98
C THR A 39 -9.01 16.07 -1.44
N GLU A 40 -10.06 16.33 -2.21
CA GLU A 40 -11.19 17.16 -1.74
C GLU A 40 -11.87 16.54 -0.52
N GLU A 41 -11.95 15.20 -0.48
CA GLU A 41 -12.46 14.47 0.69
C GLU A 41 -11.62 14.77 1.94
N GLU A 42 -10.30 14.70 1.84
CA GLU A 42 -9.40 14.96 2.97
C GLU A 42 -9.39 16.43 3.41
N LYS A 43 -9.70 17.37 2.51
CA LYS A 43 -9.85 18.79 2.84
C LYS A 43 -11.15 19.06 3.60
N VAL A 44 -12.21 18.33 3.29
CA VAL A 44 -13.55 18.47 3.89
C VAL A 44 -13.67 17.65 5.18
N LEU A 45 -13.09 16.45 5.20
CA LEU A 45 -13.06 15.54 6.34
C LEU A 45 -11.60 15.16 6.68
N PRO A 46 -10.82 16.05 7.32
CA PRO A 46 -9.41 15.81 7.62
C PRO A 46 -9.18 14.71 8.66
N PHE A 47 -10.20 14.41 9.46
CA PHE A 47 -10.14 13.48 10.58
C PHE A 47 -11.21 12.40 10.39
N TYR A 48 -10.73 11.21 10.08
CA TYR A 48 -11.58 10.03 9.97
C TYR A 48 -11.99 9.55 11.36
N SER A 49 -13.23 9.09 11.51
CA SER A 49 -13.62 8.28 12.65
C SER A 49 -12.75 7.02 12.70
N SER A 50 -12.42 6.55 13.90
CA SER A 50 -11.75 5.25 14.01
C SER A 50 -12.59 4.20 13.29
N VAL A 51 -11.96 3.47 12.36
CA VAL A 51 -12.59 2.35 11.67
C VAL A 51 -12.66 1.14 12.61
N LEU A 52 -11.84 1.14 13.66
CA LEU A 52 -11.83 0.12 14.70
C LEU A 52 -13.09 0.22 15.54
N THR A 53 -13.73 -0.92 15.72
CA THR A 53 -14.74 -1.12 16.75
C THR A 53 -14.13 -0.92 18.14
N PRO A 54 -14.95 -0.64 19.17
CA PRO A 54 -14.46 -0.49 20.54
C PRO A 54 -13.66 -1.72 21.01
N GLU A 55 -14.07 -2.91 20.59
CA GLU A 55 -13.42 -4.18 20.89
C GLU A 55 -12.01 -4.24 20.28
N GLU A 56 -11.88 -3.96 18.98
CA GLU A 56 -10.59 -3.92 18.28
C GLU A 56 -9.66 -2.80 18.83
N GLN A 57 -10.24 -1.70 19.32
CA GLN A 57 -9.48 -0.62 19.93
C GLN A 57 -8.87 -1.05 21.28
N GLU A 58 -9.60 -1.84 22.07
CA GLU A 58 -9.06 -2.43 23.31
C GLU A 58 -8.04 -3.52 22.99
N GLU A 59 -8.30 -4.38 22.01
CA GLU A 59 -7.32 -5.37 21.55
C GLU A 59 -6.01 -4.73 21.07
N ALA A 60 -6.08 -3.64 20.30
CA ALA A 60 -4.91 -2.90 19.85
C ALA A 60 -4.12 -2.30 21.03
N LYS A 61 -4.79 -1.85 22.11
CA LYS A 61 -4.11 -1.38 23.32
C LYS A 61 -3.40 -2.54 24.04
N LEU A 62 -4.02 -3.73 24.08
CA LEU A 62 -3.41 -4.92 24.68
C LEU A 62 -2.28 -5.52 23.82
N GLN A 63 -2.37 -5.43 22.49
CA GLN A 63 -1.37 -5.92 21.53
C GLN A 63 -0.15 -5.01 21.35
N ASN A 64 -0.10 -3.87 22.03
CA ASN A 64 1.11 -3.05 22.16
C ASN A 64 1.84 -3.30 23.51
N PRO A 65 2.32 -4.53 23.85
CA PRO A 65 3.16 -4.74 25.02
C PRO A 65 4.65 -4.71 24.65
N GLU A 66 5.05 -3.96 23.62
CA GLU A 66 6.46 -3.58 23.56
C GLU A 66 6.68 -2.69 24.78
N ASP A 67 7.60 -3.10 25.68
CA ASP A 67 7.98 -2.32 26.86
C ASP A 67 8.34 -0.90 26.39
N ILE A 68 7.36 -0.01 26.42
CA ILE A 68 7.52 1.38 26.05
C ILE A 68 8.53 1.89 27.05
N THR A 69 9.78 2.02 26.59
CA THR A 69 10.85 2.53 27.43
C THR A 69 10.36 3.87 28.00
N GLU A 70 10.68 4.15 29.26
CA GLU A 70 10.20 5.36 29.94
C GLU A 70 10.43 6.65 29.10
N ASP A 71 11.54 6.67 28.35
CA ASP A 71 11.86 7.72 27.38
C ASP A 71 10.86 7.81 26.21
N LEU A 72 10.45 6.67 25.63
CA LEU A 72 9.46 6.61 24.56
C LEU A 72 8.07 7.03 25.07
N ALA A 73 7.70 6.62 26.29
CA ALA A 73 6.43 7.01 26.91
C ALA A 73 6.36 8.53 27.11
N LYS A 74 7.46 9.13 27.57
CA LYS A 74 7.57 10.58 27.76
C LYS A 74 7.44 11.33 26.43
N ILE A 75 8.11 10.84 25.38
CA ILE A 75 7.96 11.37 24.02
C ILE A 75 6.50 11.24 23.56
N MET A 76 5.86 10.09 23.74
CA MET A 76 4.46 9.90 23.36
C MET A 76 3.52 10.88 24.07
N MET A 77 3.76 11.18 25.35
CA MET A 77 3.00 12.21 26.08
C MET A 77 3.20 13.61 25.47
N ASP A 78 4.43 13.98 25.11
CA ASP A 78 4.73 15.28 24.47
C ASP A 78 4.01 15.44 23.12
N TYR A 79 3.69 14.33 22.44
CA TYR A 79 2.97 14.31 21.16
C TYR A 79 1.52 13.85 21.25
N ALA A 80 0.95 13.69 22.44
CA ALA A 80 -0.44 13.25 22.62
C ALA A 80 -1.43 14.17 21.87
N GLY A 81 -1.15 15.47 21.81
CA GLY A 81 -1.95 16.45 21.05
C GLY A 81 -1.86 16.34 19.52
N MET A 82 -0.99 15.47 19.00
CA MET A 82 -0.76 15.27 17.56
C MET A 82 -1.36 13.96 17.02
N GLU A 83 -2.24 13.31 17.78
CA GLU A 83 -2.89 12.05 17.37
C GLU A 83 -3.53 12.16 15.97
N ASN A 84 -4.26 13.24 15.71
CA ASN A 84 -4.92 13.48 14.44
C ASN A 84 -3.93 13.68 13.27
N PHE A 85 -2.77 14.29 13.53
CA PHE A 85 -1.71 14.41 12.54
C PHE A 85 -1.19 13.03 12.16
N TRP A 86 -0.93 12.17 13.15
CA TRP A 86 -0.43 10.82 12.92
C TRP A 86 -1.47 9.91 12.26
N LYS A 87 -2.74 10.02 12.62
CA LYS A 87 -3.84 9.32 11.92
C LYS A 87 -3.83 9.64 10.43
N ARG A 88 -3.78 10.92 10.09
CA ARG A 88 -3.78 11.39 8.71
C ARG A 88 -2.52 10.94 7.96
N TYR A 89 -1.36 11.10 8.59
CA TYR A 89 -0.09 10.66 8.01
C TYR A 89 -0.06 9.15 7.73
N ASN A 90 -0.48 8.34 8.70
CA ASN A 90 -0.49 6.88 8.57
C ASN A 90 -1.48 6.41 7.51
N LYS A 91 -2.67 7.03 7.42
CA LYS A 91 -3.62 6.77 6.33
C LYS A 91 -2.98 6.98 4.97
N VAL A 92 -2.43 8.17 4.72
CA VAL A 92 -1.81 8.50 3.43
C VAL A 92 -0.63 7.57 3.14
N LYS A 93 0.16 7.20 4.15
CA LYS A 93 1.26 6.25 3.98
C LYS A 93 0.78 4.87 3.53
N LEU A 94 -0.31 4.37 4.12
CA LEU A 94 -0.94 3.10 3.72
C LEU A 94 -1.50 3.18 2.30
N GLU A 95 -2.12 4.30 1.93
CA GLU A 95 -2.63 4.54 0.58
C GLU A 95 -1.49 4.59 -0.46
N VAL A 96 -0.38 5.25 -0.16
CA VAL A 96 0.79 5.28 -1.06
C VAL A 96 1.33 3.86 -1.29
N LEU A 97 1.44 3.05 -0.24
CA LEU A 97 1.89 1.67 -0.35
C LEU A 97 0.92 0.81 -1.18
N SER A 98 -0.38 0.95 -0.97
CA SER A 98 -1.39 0.21 -1.72
C SER A 98 -1.41 0.59 -3.20
N LEU A 99 -1.27 1.88 -3.51
CA LEU A 99 -1.17 2.38 -4.88
C LEU A 99 0.11 1.89 -5.58
N GLN A 100 1.24 1.88 -4.89
CA GLN A 100 2.49 1.33 -5.43
C GLN A 100 2.35 -0.15 -5.76
N HIS A 101 1.77 -0.93 -4.86
CA HIS A 101 1.52 -2.36 -5.09
C HIS A 101 0.60 -2.57 -6.30
N ARG A 102 -0.53 -1.85 -6.35
CA ARG A 102 -1.47 -1.94 -7.47
C ARG A 102 -0.85 -1.55 -8.80
N ARG A 103 0.02 -0.53 -8.82
CA ARG A 103 0.76 -0.14 -10.03
C ARG A 103 1.65 -1.29 -10.53
N LEU A 104 2.37 -1.96 -9.64
CA LEU A 104 3.22 -3.10 -10.01
C LEU A 104 2.39 -4.24 -10.59
N GLN A 105 1.26 -4.58 -9.96
CA GLN A 105 0.33 -5.58 -10.48
C GLN A 105 -0.19 -5.23 -11.88
N LEU A 106 -0.59 -3.97 -12.10
CA LEU A 106 -1.07 -3.52 -13.40
C LEU A 106 0.01 -3.58 -14.49
N LEU A 107 1.27 -3.31 -14.14
CA LEU A 107 2.39 -3.44 -15.07
C LEU A 107 2.65 -4.89 -15.47
N ASP A 108 2.61 -5.80 -14.50
CA ASP A 108 2.75 -7.24 -14.75
C ASP A 108 1.64 -7.77 -15.66
N ILE A 109 0.38 -7.43 -15.34
CA ILE A 109 -0.78 -7.79 -16.16
C ILE A 109 -0.64 -7.21 -17.57
N SER A 110 -0.23 -5.94 -17.71
CA SER A 110 -0.04 -5.33 -19.03
C SER A 110 1.05 -6.03 -19.84
N SER A 111 2.16 -6.41 -19.20
CA SER A 111 3.22 -7.18 -19.82
C SER A 111 2.71 -8.54 -20.31
N LYS A 112 1.97 -9.25 -19.45
CA LYS A 112 1.42 -10.57 -19.79
C LYS A 112 0.41 -10.50 -20.94
N LEU A 113 -0.46 -9.50 -20.94
CA LEU A 113 -1.42 -9.29 -22.03
C LEU A 113 -0.72 -9.01 -23.36
N ARG A 114 0.35 -8.21 -23.35
CA ARG A 114 1.16 -7.96 -24.56
C ARG A 114 1.84 -9.23 -25.06
N GLU A 115 2.37 -10.05 -24.16
CA GLU A 115 2.98 -11.33 -24.51
C GLU A 115 1.94 -12.29 -25.12
N MET A 116 0.76 -12.42 -24.49
CA MET A 116 -0.33 -13.25 -25.01
C MET A 116 -0.80 -12.76 -26.39
N LEU A 117 -0.89 -11.45 -26.58
CA LEU A 117 -1.26 -10.88 -27.88
C LEU A 117 -0.18 -11.17 -28.93
N LYS A 118 1.11 -11.06 -28.59
CA LYS A 118 2.21 -11.43 -29.50
C LYS A 118 2.10 -12.90 -29.89
N GLN A 119 1.94 -13.80 -28.92
CA GLN A 119 1.77 -15.23 -29.17
C GLN A 119 0.56 -15.55 -30.06
N TYR A 120 -0.55 -14.84 -29.86
CA TYR A 120 -1.75 -14.99 -30.71
C TYR A 120 -1.48 -14.55 -32.15
N LEU A 121 -0.85 -13.38 -32.35
CA LEU A 121 -0.49 -12.88 -33.67
C LEU A 121 0.51 -13.80 -34.39
N ASP A 122 1.52 -14.30 -33.67
CA ASP A 122 2.49 -15.27 -34.18
C ASP A 122 1.81 -16.61 -34.55
N GLY A 123 0.73 -16.99 -33.85
CA GLY A 123 -0.02 -18.22 -34.14
C GLY A 123 -0.94 -18.14 -35.37
N ILE A 124 -1.38 -16.94 -35.77
CA ILE A 124 -2.24 -16.74 -36.95
C ILE A 124 -1.48 -16.19 -38.16
N SER A 125 -0.27 -15.65 -37.96
CA SER A 125 0.59 -15.09 -38.99
C SER A 125 1.70 -16.09 -39.35
N VAL A 126 2.06 -16.18 -40.63
CA VAL A 126 3.26 -16.91 -41.06
C VAL A 126 4.36 -15.89 -41.32
N SER A 127 5.32 -15.82 -40.40
CA SER A 127 6.47 -14.90 -40.47
C SER A 127 7.79 -15.69 -40.34
N ASP A 128 8.90 -15.16 -40.87
CA ASP A 128 10.21 -15.82 -40.76
C ASP A 128 10.63 -16.05 -39.30
N GLU A 129 10.30 -15.13 -38.39
CA GLU A 129 10.55 -15.30 -36.95
C GLU A 129 9.78 -16.51 -36.40
N VAL A 130 8.51 -16.70 -36.76
CA VAL A 130 7.70 -17.87 -36.37
C VAL A 130 8.29 -19.16 -36.92
N LEU A 131 8.76 -19.14 -38.17
CA LEU A 131 9.36 -20.30 -38.85
C LEU A 131 10.72 -20.70 -38.27
N SER A 132 11.47 -19.75 -37.70
CA SER A 132 12.76 -19.99 -37.05
C SER A 132 12.67 -20.66 -35.67
N HIS A 133 11.51 -20.61 -35.01
CA HIS A 133 11.25 -21.20 -33.69
C HIS A 133 10.43 -22.50 -33.79
N LEU A 134 10.31 -23.24 -32.69
CA LEU A 134 9.44 -24.42 -32.63
C LEU A 134 7.99 -24.01 -32.85
N ASN A 135 7.38 -24.50 -33.92
CA ASN A 135 6.03 -24.12 -34.33
C ASN A 135 5.25 -25.37 -34.78
N PRO A 136 3.91 -25.33 -34.76
CA PRO A 136 3.06 -26.41 -35.27
C PRO A 136 3.00 -26.46 -36.81
N LEU A 137 3.54 -25.45 -37.50
CA LEU A 137 3.47 -25.31 -38.97
C LEU A 137 4.49 -26.19 -39.70
N PHE A 138 5.53 -26.66 -39.01
CA PHE A 138 6.57 -27.50 -39.58
C PHE A 138 6.39 -28.95 -39.11
N VAL A 139 6.10 -29.86 -40.04
CA VAL A 139 5.97 -31.30 -39.77
C VAL A 139 6.73 -32.06 -40.85
N VAL A 140 7.75 -32.82 -40.43
CA VAL A 140 8.56 -33.65 -41.34
C VAL A 140 8.38 -35.11 -40.95
N ASN A 141 7.96 -35.96 -41.90
CA ASN A 141 7.75 -37.40 -41.67
C ASN A 141 6.83 -37.71 -40.48
N HIS A 142 5.70 -37.01 -40.38
CA HIS A 142 4.72 -37.11 -39.28
C HIS A 142 5.25 -36.78 -37.89
N ARG A 143 6.44 -36.18 -37.78
CA ARG A 143 7.01 -35.70 -36.52
C ARG A 143 6.94 -34.18 -36.50
N SER A 144 6.29 -33.63 -35.48
CA SER A 144 6.36 -32.21 -35.16
C SER A 144 7.61 -31.94 -34.32
N ASN A 145 8.12 -30.73 -34.42
CA ASN A 145 9.25 -30.23 -33.65
C ASN A 145 8.80 -29.68 -32.27
N LEU A 146 7.52 -29.78 -31.94
CA LEU A 146 6.98 -29.42 -30.63
C LEU A 146 7.25 -30.55 -29.60
N PRO A 147 7.59 -30.22 -28.34
CA PRO A 147 7.67 -31.21 -27.28
C PRO A 147 6.32 -31.94 -27.14
N GLN A 148 6.31 -33.27 -27.18
CA GLN A 148 5.12 -34.03 -26.79
C GLN A 148 4.85 -33.76 -25.32
N LEU A 149 3.68 -33.20 -25.01
CA LEU A 149 3.20 -33.15 -23.63
C LEU A 149 3.11 -34.60 -23.14
N PRO A 150 3.63 -34.94 -21.95
CA PRO A 150 3.38 -36.26 -21.38
C PRO A 150 1.86 -36.50 -21.36
N PRO A 151 1.40 -37.73 -21.66
CA PRO A 151 -0.02 -38.04 -21.54
C PRO A 151 -0.46 -37.66 -20.12
N PRO A 152 -1.66 -37.05 -19.95
CA PRO A 152 -2.17 -36.75 -18.63
C PRO A 152 -2.09 -38.04 -17.83
N SER A 153 -1.34 -38.02 -16.72
CA SER A 153 -1.28 -39.14 -15.80
C SER A 153 -2.72 -39.56 -15.54
N ALA A 154 -3.05 -40.82 -15.82
CA ALA A 154 -4.36 -41.38 -15.55
C ALA A 154 -4.58 -41.41 -14.04
N GLN A 155 -4.82 -40.25 -13.43
CA GLN A 155 -5.33 -40.17 -12.08
C GLN A 155 -6.82 -40.52 -12.19
N PRO A 156 -7.28 -41.57 -11.49
CA PRO A 156 -8.68 -41.92 -11.48
C PRO A 156 -9.48 -40.72 -10.96
N VAL A 157 -10.38 -40.20 -11.80
CA VAL A 157 -11.33 -39.16 -11.40
C VAL A 157 -12.27 -39.78 -10.38
N TYR A 158 -12.08 -39.47 -9.10
CA TYR A 158 -13.05 -39.84 -8.07
C TYR A 158 -14.11 -38.73 -7.97
N ASN A 159 -15.37 -39.12 -7.91
CA ASN A 159 -16.45 -38.18 -7.62
C ASN A 159 -16.37 -37.80 -6.14
N VAL A 160 -15.99 -36.55 -5.84
CA VAL A 160 -16.10 -35.98 -4.51
C VAL A 160 -17.51 -35.48 -4.33
N ILE A 161 -18.28 -36.13 -3.45
CA ILE A 161 -19.56 -35.59 -2.99
C ILE A 161 -19.27 -34.85 -1.69
N GLU A 162 -19.43 -33.53 -1.69
CA GLU A 162 -19.30 -32.71 -0.48
C GLU A 162 -20.37 -33.12 0.55
N ALA A 163 -19.96 -33.23 1.83
CA ALA A 163 -20.81 -33.71 2.92
C ALA A 163 -22.11 -32.89 3.14
N ALA A 164 -22.19 -31.67 2.59
CA ALA A 164 -23.38 -30.82 2.65
C ALA A 164 -24.62 -31.42 1.95
N HIS A 165 -24.44 -32.38 1.03
CA HIS A 165 -25.55 -32.99 0.28
C HIS A 165 -26.22 -34.19 0.98
N ILE A 166 -25.71 -34.68 2.11
CA ILE A 166 -26.30 -35.84 2.83
C ILE A 166 -27.45 -35.41 3.77
N ALA A 167 -27.50 -34.14 4.17
CA ALA A 167 -28.47 -33.65 5.15
C ALA A 167 -29.92 -33.57 4.62
N SER A 168 -30.15 -33.70 3.29
CA SER A 168 -31.50 -33.61 2.71
C SER A 168 -32.36 -34.86 2.88
N HIS A 169 -31.85 -35.94 3.50
CA HIS A 169 -32.59 -37.19 3.72
C HIS A 169 -32.63 -37.65 5.20
N ILE A 170 -32.33 -36.78 6.16
CA ILE A 170 -32.36 -37.10 7.61
C ILE A 170 -33.50 -36.36 8.35
N LEU A 171 -34.56 -35.94 7.65
CA LEU A 171 -35.81 -35.49 8.28
C LEU A 171 -37.01 -36.25 7.72
#